data_AF-A0A7H0IQ90-F1
#
_entry.id   AF-A0A7H0IQ90-F1
#
_cell.length_a   1.000
_cell.length_b   1.000
_cell.length_c   1.000
_cell.angle_alpha   90.00
_cell.angle_beta   90.00
_cell.angle_gamma   90.00
#
_symmetry.space_group_name_H-M   'P 1'
#
loop_
_entity.id
_entity.type
_entity.pdbx_description
1 polymer ?
#
loop_
_entity_poly.entity_id
_entity_poly.type
_entity_poly.pdbx_seq_one_letter_code
_entity_poly.pdbx_strand_id
1 'polypeptide(L)'
;MQYLVRQEAGPEYDALGKRLEKIAAVTAPLVTAVTGLPMPESVVIRTMTVHEWKQAHRRSSEHLLRTEALQLGATSRTKARLRRRIQLAVMNRMWPVVLGQSVPLEPGHPELVILPEALKHAGRLDDDPVLHKILGHEMTHLAQDAAGDGTVWTAQDTYFPDLRGIADRDYHFLLEGHAYWADQQITTRLYGTPVCTDKPSPYASARYLKLFNSRLRTQIVEVQRRATDSVARIIATEGLDAFNRVWTTPTLVPLKSETSTPELWRRRFGPHPAG
;
A
#
# COMPACT_ATOMS: atom_id res chain seq x y z
N MET A 1 12.49 -12.63 12.44
CA MET A 1 12.09 -12.03 11.16
C MET A 1 13.29 -12.02 10.22
N GLN A 2 13.15 -12.63 9.05
CA GLN A 2 14.19 -12.69 8.02
C GLN A 2 13.87 -11.68 6.90
N TYR A 3 14.86 -10.91 6.45
CA TYR A 3 14.72 -10.01 5.30
C TYR A 3 15.56 -10.54 4.16
N LEU A 4 14.97 -10.62 2.97
CA LEU A 4 15.65 -11.02 1.76
C LEU A 4 15.50 -9.93 0.72
N VAL A 5 16.60 -9.25 0.37
CA VAL A 5 16.63 -8.33 -0.76
C VAL A 5 17.05 -9.09 -2.01
N ARG A 6 16.18 -9.12 -3.02
CA ARG A 6 16.48 -9.70 -4.34
C ARG A 6 16.75 -8.56 -5.31
N GLN A 7 18.02 -8.38 -5.65
CA GLN A 7 18.43 -7.42 -6.65
C GLN A 7 18.22 -8.04 -8.04
N GLU A 8 17.13 -7.68 -8.71
CA GLU A 8 16.76 -8.19 -10.04
C GLU A 8 16.68 -7.05 -11.09
N ALA A 9 17.11 -5.82 -10.75
CA ALA A 9 16.95 -4.66 -11.61
C ALA A 9 18.16 -4.34 -12.49
N GLY A 10 19.25 -5.11 -12.35
CA GLY A 10 20.50 -4.93 -13.09
C GLY A 10 21.65 -4.40 -12.21
N PRO A 11 22.91 -4.68 -12.58
CA PRO A 11 24.08 -4.42 -11.75
C PRO A 11 24.31 -2.93 -11.42
N GLU A 12 23.81 -2.00 -12.25
CA GLU A 12 23.88 -0.57 -11.98
C GLU A 12 23.12 -0.14 -10.71
N TYR A 13 22.22 -0.99 -10.20
CA TYR A 13 21.46 -0.73 -8.98
C TYR A 13 21.95 -1.59 -7.79
N ASP A 14 23.11 -2.25 -7.85
CA ASP A 14 23.63 -3.07 -6.74
C ASP A 14 23.79 -2.28 -5.43
N ALA A 15 24.21 -1.01 -5.55
CA ALA A 15 24.31 -0.11 -4.41
C ALA A 15 22.95 0.18 -3.77
N LEU A 16 21.86 0.23 -4.56
CA LEU A 16 20.51 0.34 -4.02
C LEU A 16 20.12 -0.92 -3.25
N GLY A 17 20.37 -2.12 -3.80
CA GLY A 17 20.07 -3.39 -3.11
C GLY A 17 20.72 -3.47 -1.73
N LYS A 18 22.02 -3.20 -1.63
CA LYS A 18 22.77 -3.18 -0.36
C LYS A 18 22.25 -2.12 0.63
N ARG A 19 21.74 -0.99 0.13
CA ARG A 19 21.11 0.03 0.99
C ARG A 19 19.75 -0.43 1.49
N LEU A 20 18.93 -1.01 0.63
CA LEU A 20 17.62 -1.55 1.02
C LEU A 20 17.76 -2.60 2.13
N GLU A 21 18.79 -3.44 2.11
CA GLU A 21 19.05 -4.39 3.21
C GLU A 21 19.25 -3.68 4.56
N LYS A 22 20.09 -2.65 4.59
CA LYS A 22 20.37 -1.87 5.80
C LYS A 22 19.13 -1.11 6.28
N ILE A 23 18.42 -0.47 5.36
CA ILE A 23 17.20 0.29 5.66
C ILE A 23 16.08 -0.64 6.15
N ALA A 24 15.94 -1.83 5.57
CA ALA A 24 14.95 -2.82 5.99
C ALA A 24 15.20 -3.29 7.42
N ALA A 25 16.45 -3.57 7.78
CA ALA A 25 16.83 -3.99 9.13
C ALA A 25 16.47 -2.95 10.20
N VAL A 26 16.47 -1.66 9.86
CA VAL A 26 16.08 -0.56 10.75
C VAL A 26 14.57 -0.33 10.74
N THR A 27 13.97 -0.30 9.55
CA THR A 27 12.56 0.08 9.36
C THR A 27 11.60 -0.99 9.87
N ALA A 28 11.87 -2.28 9.65
CA ALA A 28 10.88 -3.31 9.91
C ALA A 28 10.54 -3.49 11.41
N PRO A 29 11.49 -3.44 12.37
CA PRO A 29 11.14 -3.40 13.79
C PRO A 29 10.28 -2.20 14.17
N LEU A 30 10.47 -1.06 13.51
CA LEU A 30 9.67 0.15 13.75
C LEU A 30 8.24 -0.01 13.26
N VAL A 31 8.00 -0.75 12.18
CA VAL A 31 6.64 -1.06 11.69
C VAL A 31 5.84 -1.76 12.77
N THR A 32 6.36 -2.85 13.35
CA THR A 32 5.72 -3.54 14.48
C THR A 32 5.53 -2.61 15.68
N ALA A 33 6.56 -1.85 16.04
CA ALA A 33 6.52 -0.96 17.21
C ALA A 33 5.62 0.29 17.04
N VAL A 34 5.26 0.67 15.81
CA VAL A 34 4.36 1.77 15.52
C VAL A 34 2.93 1.28 15.38
N THR A 35 2.74 0.19 14.63
CA THR A 35 1.41 -0.28 14.24
C THR A 35 0.80 -1.25 15.26
N GLY A 36 1.62 -1.88 16.11
CA GLY A 36 1.17 -2.98 16.96
C GLY A 36 0.81 -4.25 16.17
N LEU A 37 1.06 -4.28 14.86
CA LEU A 37 0.74 -5.41 13.99
C LEU A 37 1.91 -6.39 13.89
N PRO A 38 1.62 -7.70 13.76
CA PRO A 38 2.64 -8.68 13.46
C PRO A 38 3.19 -8.44 12.06
N MET A 39 4.51 -8.55 11.91
CA MET A 39 5.12 -8.69 10.59
C MET A 39 5.16 -10.18 10.20
N PRO A 40 5.10 -10.51 8.89
CA PRO A 40 5.33 -11.88 8.44
C PRO A 40 6.73 -12.37 8.83
N GLU A 41 6.89 -13.69 8.98
CA GLU A 41 8.16 -14.31 9.38
C GLU A 41 9.32 -13.95 8.45
N SER A 42 9.02 -13.84 7.16
CA SER A 42 9.93 -13.43 6.10
C SER A 42 9.38 -12.25 5.31
N VAL A 43 10.23 -11.26 5.04
CA VAL A 43 9.93 -10.13 4.15
C VAL A 43 10.86 -10.20 2.95
N VAL A 44 10.28 -10.26 1.75
CA VAL A 44 11.02 -10.21 0.48
C VAL A 44 10.89 -8.82 -0.12
N ILE A 45 12.04 -8.20 -0.42
CA ILE A 45 12.15 -6.89 -1.07
C ILE A 45 12.83 -7.12 -2.41
N ARG A 46 12.11 -6.93 -3.52
CA ARG A 46 12.66 -7.08 -4.86
C ARG A 46 12.89 -5.73 -5.51
N THR A 47 14.05 -5.53 -6.12
CA THR A 47 14.20 -4.47 -7.10
C THR A 47 13.90 -5.05 -8.47
N MET A 48 12.98 -4.47 -9.24
CA MET A 48 12.62 -4.98 -10.57
C MET A 48 12.80 -3.91 -11.64
N THR A 49 13.03 -4.34 -12.88
CA THR A 49 12.84 -3.44 -14.03
C THR A 49 11.36 -3.10 -14.19
N VAL A 50 11.06 -1.95 -14.78
CA VAL A 50 9.66 -1.55 -15.04
C VAL A 50 8.96 -2.53 -15.97
N HIS A 51 9.71 -3.15 -16.89
CA HIS A 51 9.18 -4.14 -17.81
C HIS A 51 8.69 -5.40 -17.09
N GLU A 52 9.54 -5.98 -16.23
CA GLU A 52 9.22 -7.19 -15.48
C GLU A 52 8.09 -6.95 -14.49
N TRP A 53 8.11 -5.80 -13.78
CA TRP A 53 7.02 -5.41 -12.89
C TRP A 53 5.67 -5.33 -13.64
N LYS A 54 5.63 -4.72 -14.82
CA LYS A 54 4.41 -4.68 -15.67
C LYS A 54 3.96 -6.07 -16.10
N GLN A 55 4.90 -6.96 -16.46
CA GLN A 55 4.56 -8.33 -16.84
C GLN A 55 4.00 -9.11 -15.65
N ALA A 56 4.64 -9.01 -14.49
CA ALA A 56 4.24 -9.69 -13.26
C ALA A 56 2.83 -9.26 -12.84
N HIS A 57 2.54 -7.96 -12.87
CA HIS A 57 1.19 -7.44 -12.63
C HIS A 57 0.16 -7.96 -13.61
N ARG A 58 0.46 -8.01 -14.91
CA ARG A 58 -0.46 -8.56 -15.90
C ARG A 58 -0.78 -10.03 -15.63
N ARG A 59 0.23 -10.83 -15.25
CA ARG A 59 0.08 -12.24 -14.89
C ARG A 59 -0.74 -12.42 -13.62
N SER A 60 -0.36 -11.75 -12.53
CA SER A 60 -1.06 -11.83 -11.24
C SER A 60 -2.52 -11.36 -11.37
N SER A 61 -2.77 -10.23 -12.03
CA SER A 61 -4.12 -9.72 -12.28
C SER A 61 -4.98 -10.65 -13.14
N GLU A 62 -4.42 -11.32 -14.15
CA GLU A 62 -5.16 -12.31 -14.94
C GLU A 62 -5.47 -13.57 -14.11
N HIS A 63 -4.51 -14.03 -13.30
CA HIS A 63 -4.68 -15.16 -12.41
C HIS A 63 -5.80 -14.88 -11.39
N LEU A 64 -5.72 -13.76 -10.68
CA LEU A 64 -6.72 -13.32 -9.70
C LEU A 64 -8.13 -13.23 -10.32
N LEU A 65 -8.26 -12.59 -11.48
CA LEU A 65 -9.55 -12.51 -12.19
C LEU A 65 -10.14 -13.88 -12.49
N ARG A 66 -9.32 -14.86 -12.86
CA ARG A 66 -9.78 -16.21 -13.19
C ARG A 66 -10.13 -17.01 -11.95
N THR A 67 -9.26 -17.03 -10.95
CA THR A 67 -9.46 -17.80 -9.72
C THR A 67 -10.66 -17.29 -8.94
N GLU A 68 -10.79 -15.97 -8.81
CA GLU A 68 -11.91 -15.36 -8.10
C GLU A 68 -13.24 -15.61 -8.81
N ALA A 69 -13.26 -15.52 -10.15
CA ALA A 69 -14.48 -15.80 -10.91
C ALA A 69 -14.95 -17.25 -10.76
N LEU A 70 -14.00 -18.20 -10.62
CA LEU A 70 -14.33 -19.60 -10.36
C LEU A 70 -14.83 -19.79 -8.92
N GLN A 71 -14.11 -19.22 -7.94
CA GLN A 71 -14.45 -19.31 -6.52
C GLN A 71 -15.84 -18.74 -6.21
N LEU A 72 -16.19 -17.62 -6.84
CA LEU A 72 -17.45 -16.91 -6.59
C LEU A 72 -18.59 -17.35 -7.53
N GLY A 73 -18.37 -18.34 -8.39
CA GLY A 73 -19.38 -18.80 -9.36
C GLY A 73 -19.86 -17.69 -10.31
N ALA A 74 -18.97 -16.77 -10.70
CA ALA A 74 -19.34 -15.60 -11.47
C ALA A 74 -19.83 -15.97 -12.89
N THR A 75 -21.11 -15.71 -13.15
CA THR A 75 -21.77 -15.98 -14.45
C THR A 75 -21.34 -15.00 -15.55
N SER A 76 -20.90 -13.80 -15.18
CA SER A 76 -20.40 -12.78 -16.09
C SER A 76 -19.13 -12.13 -15.56
N ARG A 77 -18.19 -11.84 -16.46
CA ARG A 77 -16.89 -11.22 -16.14
C ARG A 77 -16.70 -9.85 -16.80
N THR A 78 -17.74 -9.27 -17.41
CA THR A 78 -17.59 -8.04 -18.21
C THR A 78 -17.13 -6.84 -17.38
N LYS A 79 -17.80 -6.57 -16.25
CA LYS A 79 -17.41 -5.48 -15.32
C LYS A 79 -16.01 -5.72 -14.74
N ALA A 80 -15.72 -6.95 -14.32
CA ALA A 80 -14.43 -7.36 -13.79
C ALA A 80 -13.28 -7.16 -14.80
N ARG A 81 -13.48 -7.56 -16.07
CA ARG A 81 -12.53 -7.32 -17.16
C ARG A 81 -12.32 -5.84 -17.45
N LEU A 82 -13.38 -5.02 -17.39
CA LEU A 82 -13.26 -3.57 -17.57
C LEU A 82 -12.44 -2.94 -16.44
N ARG A 83 -12.72 -3.30 -15.18
CA ARG A 83 -11.94 -2.85 -14.00
C ARG A 83 -10.46 -3.20 -14.16
N ARG A 84 -10.16 -4.44 -14.49
CA ARG A 84 -8.79 -4.90 -14.78
C ARG A 84 -8.11 -4.05 -15.87
N ARG A 85 -8.78 -3.79 -16.99
CA ARG A 85 -8.24 -2.96 -18.09
C ARG A 85 -7.91 -1.55 -17.63
N ILE A 86 -8.80 -0.93 -16.84
CA ILE A 86 -8.59 0.41 -16.28
C ILE A 86 -7.39 0.40 -15.34
N GLN A 87 -7.30 -0.57 -14.42
CA GLN A 87 -6.19 -0.72 -13.48
C GLN A 87 -4.85 -0.82 -14.22
N LEU A 88 -4.73 -1.74 -15.19
CA LEU A 88 -3.50 -1.92 -15.97
C LEU A 88 -3.13 -0.68 -16.79
N ALA A 89 -4.13 0.05 -17.31
CA ALA A 89 -3.89 1.31 -18.03
C ALA A 89 -3.36 2.41 -17.11
N VAL A 90 -3.93 2.54 -15.90
CA VAL A 90 -3.46 3.48 -14.87
C VAL A 90 -2.03 3.14 -14.46
N MET A 91 -1.74 1.87 -14.15
CA MET A 91 -0.40 1.42 -13.80
C MET A 91 0.63 1.72 -14.90
N ASN A 92 0.27 1.45 -16.16
CA ASN A 92 1.16 1.73 -17.29
C ASN A 92 1.47 3.22 -17.47
N ARG A 93 0.53 4.09 -17.06
CA ARG A 93 0.72 5.56 -17.10
C ARG A 93 1.49 6.07 -15.89
N MET A 94 1.21 5.53 -14.71
CA MET A 94 1.64 6.06 -13.41
C MET A 94 2.94 5.46 -12.89
N TRP A 95 3.50 4.43 -13.54
CA TRP A 95 4.74 3.79 -13.09
C TRP A 95 5.89 4.74 -12.68
N PRO A 96 6.14 5.91 -13.33
CA PRO A 96 7.26 6.77 -12.91
C PRO A 96 7.09 7.37 -11.52
N VAL A 97 5.88 7.33 -10.94
CA VAL A 97 5.59 7.77 -9.57
C VAL A 97 5.33 6.61 -8.61
N VAL A 98 5.42 5.36 -9.06
CA VAL A 98 5.34 4.16 -8.22
C VAL A 98 6.76 3.81 -7.79
N LEU A 99 7.18 4.33 -6.63
CA LEU A 99 8.56 4.16 -6.14
C LEU A 99 8.76 2.80 -5.47
N GLY A 100 7.75 2.37 -4.73
CA GLY A 100 7.61 1.05 -4.15
C GLY A 100 6.16 0.58 -4.26
N GLN A 101 5.94 -0.71 -4.08
CA GLN A 101 4.61 -1.31 -4.01
C GLN A 101 4.66 -2.69 -3.36
N SER A 102 3.73 -2.97 -2.46
CA SER A 102 3.44 -4.30 -1.92
C SER A 102 2.49 -5.03 -2.85
N VAL A 103 2.87 -6.22 -3.29
CA VAL A 103 2.20 -6.93 -4.37
C VAL A 103 2.18 -8.44 -4.15
N PRO A 104 1.04 -9.13 -4.35
CA PRO A 104 0.98 -10.58 -4.36
C PRO A 104 1.46 -11.09 -5.73
N LEU A 105 2.78 -11.13 -5.94
CA LEU A 105 3.36 -11.73 -7.14
C LEU A 105 3.13 -13.24 -7.18
N GLU A 106 3.18 -13.88 -6.01
CA GLU A 106 2.80 -15.26 -5.77
C GLU A 106 1.59 -15.31 -4.81
N PRO A 107 0.68 -16.28 -4.95
CA PRO A 107 -0.47 -16.40 -4.06
C PRO A 107 -0.04 -16.57 -2.59
N GLY A 108 -0.68 -15.82 -1.69
CA GLY A 108 -0.54 -15.99 -0.23
C GLY A 108 0.67 -15.31 0.42
N HIS A 109 1.57 -14.71 -0.37
CA HIS A 109 2.74 -14.02 0.16
C HIS A 109 2.96 -12.69 -0.59
N PRO A 110 2.40 -11.57 -0.12
CA PRO A 110 2.74 -10.28 -0.70
C PRO A 110 4.23 -9.98 -0.50
N GLU A 111 4.85 -9.48 -1.55
CA GLU A 111 6.25 -9.05 -1.56
C GLU A 111 6.33 -7.56 -1.82
N LEU A 112 7.41 -6.93 -1.35
CA LEU A 112 7.67 -5.53 -1.61
C LEU A 112 8.50 -5.39 -2.89
N VAL A 113 8.02 -4.63 -3.86
CA VAL A 113 8.76 -4.29 -5.08
C VAL A 113 9.20 -2.83 -5.03
N ILE A 114 10.47 -2.58 -5.27
CA ILE A 114 11.05 -1.26 -5.53
C ILE A 114 11.35 -1.14 -7.02
N LEU A 115 11.03 0.01 -7.62
CA LEU A 115 11.34 0.32 -9.02
C LEU A 115 12.49 1.32 -9.10
N PRO A 116 13.74 0.90 -9.32
CA PRO A 116 14.89 1.81 -9.32
C PRO A 116 14.80 2.87 -10.41
N GLU A 117 14.23 2.54 -11.57
CA GLU A 117 13.94 3.51 -12.64
C GLU A 117 12.98 4.61 -12.18
N ALA A 118 11.95 4.28 -11.38
CA ALA A 118 11.01 5.26 -10.85
C ALA A 118 11.67 6.16 -9.80
N LEU A 119 12.49 5.59 -8.90
CA LEU A 119 13.32 6.34 -7.95
C LEU A 119 14.27 7.30 -8.67
N LYS A 120 14.92 6.85 -9.74
CA LYS A 120 15.78 7.68 -10.59
C LYS A 120 14.98 8.81 -11.24
N HIS A 121 13.80 8.52 -11.80
CA HIS A 121 12.92 9.54 -12.37
C HIS A 121 12.45 10.58 -11.35
N ALA A 122 12.23 10.16 -10.10
CA ALA A 122 11.86 11.01 -8.99
C ALA A 122 13.04 11.82 -8.42
N GLY A 123 14.29 11.51 -8.82
CA GLY A 123 15.49 12.10 -8.24
C GLY A 123 15.70 11.72 -6.77
N ARG A 124 15.35 10.47 -6.40
CA ARG A 124 15.35 9.94 -5.03
C ARG A 124 16.08 8.58 -4.92
N LEU A 125 16.90 8.22 -5.90
CA LEU A 125 17.61 6.93 -5.91
C LEU A 125 18.55 6.76 -4.71
N ASP A 126 19.08 7.87 -4.21
CA ASP A 126 20.07 7.92 -3.13
C ASP A 126 19.54 8.66 -1.89
N ASP A 127 18.22 8.76 -1.74
CA ASP A 127 17.56 9.50 -0.66
C ASP A 127 17.09 8.54 0.45
N ASP A 128 17.98 8.27 1.40
CA ASP A 128 17.72 7.34 2.51
C ASP A 128 16.45 7.68 3.31
N PRO A 129 16.15 8.94 3.68
CA PRO A 129 14.88 9.29 4.31
C PRO A 129 13.64 8.89 3.49
N VAL A 130 13.67 9.11 2.18
CA VAL A 130 12.57 8.67 1.30
C VAL A 130 12.50 7.15 1.19
N LEU A 131 13.64 6.44 1.19
CA LEU A 131 13.65 4.98 1.20
C LEU A 131 13.08 4.40 2.50
N HIS A 132 13.38 4.97 3.67
CA HIS A 132 12.74 4.57 4.93
C HIS A 132 11.23 4.84 4.91
N LYS A 133 10.79 5.97 4.33
CA LYS A 133 9.36 6.25 4.14
C LYS A 133 8.70 5.17 3.28
N ILE A 134 9.28 4.85 2.13
CA ILE A 134 8.75 3.84 1.20
C ILE A 134 8.71 2.48 1.90
N LEU A 135 9.82 2.01 2.49
CA LEU A 135 9.82 0.72 3.16
C LEU A 135 8.86 0.68 4.36
N GLY A 136 8.73 1.77 5.13
CA GLY A 136 7.81 1.83 6.26
C GLY A 136 6.35 1.73 5.83
N HIS A 137 5.99 2.43 4.74
CA HIS A 137 4.68 2.37 4.13
C HIS A 137 4.37 0.95 3.62
N GLU A 138 5.25 0.40 2.79
CA GLU A 138 5.02 -0.90 2.15
C GLU A 138 5.11 -2.07 3.15
N MET A 139 6.01 -2.04 4.12
CA MET A 139 6.03 -3.07 5.16
C MET A 139 4.79 -3.00 6.06
N THR A 140 4.16 -1.82 6.21
CA THR A 140 2.87 -1.73 6.91
C THR A 140 1.79 -2.52 6.17
N HIS A 141 1.80 -2.50 4.84
CA HIS A 141 0.92 -3.34 4.02
C HIS A 141 1.15 -4.84 4.26
N LEU A 142 2.39 -5.29 4.43
CA LEU A 142 2.69 -6.68 4.80
C LEU A 142 2.19 -7.02 6.23
N ALA A 143 2.30 -6.09 7.16
CA ALA A 143 1.80 -6.27 8.53
C ALA A 143 0.27 -6.33 8.58
N GLN A 144 -0.41 -5.52 7.76
CA GLN A 144 -1.86 -5.54 7.59
C GLN A 144 -2.34 -6.88 7.01
N ASP A 145 -1.62 -7.40 6.01
CA ASP A 145 -1.89 -8.71 5.42
C ASP A 145 -1.78 -9.83 6.46
N ALA A 146 -0.67 -9.86 7.21
CA ALA A 146 -0.43 -10.83 8.27
C ALA A 146 -1.47 -10.74 9.40
N ALA A 147 -1.89 -9.53 9.80
CA ALA A 147 -2.89 -9.32 10.84
C ALA A 147 -4.31 -9.75 10.43
N GLY A 148 -4.62 -9.67 9.13
CA GLY A 148 -5.93 -10.01 8.57
C GLY A 148 -6.00 -11.37 7.89
N ASP A 149 -4.94 -12.18 7.96
CA ASP A 149 -4.80 -13.46 7.24
C ASP A 149 -5.16 -13.32 5.75
N GLY A 150 -4.67 -12.25 5.11
CA GLY A 150 -4.95 -11.91 3.71
C GLY A 150 -6.38 -11.51 3.36
N THR A 151 -7.30 -11.47 4.33
CA THR A 151 -8.73 -11.16 4.09
C THR A 151 -8.91 -9.74 3.55
N VAL A 152 -8.27 -8.76 4.19
CA VAL A 152 -8.37 -7.34 3.81
C VAL A 152 -7.70 -7.11 2.45
N TRP A 153 -6.58 -7.78 2.18
CA TRP A 153 -5.90 -7.74 0.90
C TRP A 153 -6.78 -8.26 -0.25
N THR A 154 -7.36 -9.45 -0.04
CA THR A 154 -8.29 -10.07 -0.99
C THR A 154 -9.50 -9.17 -1.26
N ALA A 155 -10.01 -8.49 -0.23
CA ALA A 155 -11.12 -7.57 -0.35
C ALA A 155 -10.76 -6.28 -1.09
N GLN A 156 -9.54 -5.77 -0.95
CA GLN A 156 -9.06 -4.60 -1.71
C GLN A 156 -8.94 -4.90 -3.21
N ASP A 157 -8.31 -6.03 -3.55
CA ASP A 157 -7.91 -6.32 -4.93
C ASP A 157 -9.00 -7.05 -5.74
N THR A 158 -10.15 -7.37 -5.11
CA THR A 158 -11.26 -8.09 -5.77
C THR A 158 -11.76 -7.39 -7.04
N TYR A 159 -12.00 -8.20 -8.08
CA TYR A 159 -12.72 -7.76 -9.27
C TYR A 159 -14.23 -7.93 -9.16
N PHE A 160 -14.72 -8.57 -8.08
CA PHE A 160 -16.12 -8.90 -7.86
C PHE A 160 -16.63 -8.44 -6.48
N PRO A 161 -16.52 -7.14 -6.14
CA PRO A 161 -16.91 -6.68 -4.80
C PRO A 161 -18.42 -6.83 -4.53
N ASP A 162 -19.26 -6.81 -5.58
CA ASP A 162 -20.70 -7.04 -5.47
C ASP A 162 -21.00 -8.48 -5.00
N LEU A 163 -20.30 -9.47 -5.57
CA LEU A 163 -20.47 -10.90 -5.20
C LEU A 163 -19.94 -11.20 -3.81
N ARG A 164 -18.98 -10.40 -3.33
CA ARG A 164 -18.44 -10.48 -1.97
C ARG A 164 -19.24 -9.68 -0.93
N GLY A 165 -20.27 -8.92 -1.34
CA GLY A 165 -21.06 -8.09 -0.43
C GLY A 165 -20.27 -6.94 0.20
N ILE A 166 -19.23 -6.44 -0.48
CA ILE A 166 -18.33 -5.38 0.01
C ILE A 166 -18.24 -4.18 -0.92
N ALA A 167 -19.18 -4.06 -1.87
CA ALA A 167 -19.16 -2.99 -2.87
C ALA A 167 -19.28 -1.58 -2.27
N ASP A 168 -19.87 -1.45 -1.09
CA ASP A 168 -20.02 -0.22 -0.32
C ASP A 168 -18.85 0.08 0.61
N ARG A 169 -17.92 -0.87 0.82
CA ARG A 169 -16.75 -0.71 1.69
C ARG A 169 -15.58 -0.08 0.97
N ASP A 170 -14.78 0.69 1.71
CA ASP A 170 -13.57 1.34 1.20
C ASP A 170 -12.30 0.77 1.84
N TYR A 171 -11.92 -0.43 1.40
CA TYR A 171 -10.71 -1.12 1.83
C TYR A 171 -9.43 -0.34 1.47
N HIS A 172 -9.41 0.30 0.30
CA HIS A 172 -8.26 1.09 -0.14
C HIS A 172 -8.04 2.31 0.77
N PHE A 173 -9.11 3.03 1.14
CA PHE A 173 -9.03 4.13 2.09
C PHE A 173 -8.47 3.68 3.45
N LEU A 174 -8.92 2.54 3.96
CA LEU A 174 -8.41 1.97 5.21
C LEU A 174 -6.91 1.60 5.12
N LEU A 175 -6.53 0.80 4.12
CA LEU A 175 -5.19 0.26 3.97
C LEU A 175 -4.15 1.37 3.80
N GLU A 176 -4.39 2.27 2.83
CA GLU A 176 -3.49 3.39 2.53
C GLU A 176 -3.43 4.39 3.68
N GLY A 177 -4.58 4.72 4.29
CA GLY A 177 -4.63 5.67 5.40
C GLY A 177 -3.78 5.23 6.58
N HIS A 178 -3.85 3.95 6.93
CA HIS A 178 -3.02 3.39 8.01
C HIS A 178 -1.56 3.25 7.60
N ALA A 179 -1.24 2.87 6.35
CA ALA A 179 0.13 2.80 5.88
C ALA A 179 0.83 4.18 5.85
N TYR A 180 0.14 5.23 5.40
CA TYR A 180 0.64 6.59 5.48
C TYR A 180 0.76 7.10 6.92
N TRP A 181 -0.22 6.80 7.78
CA TRP A 181 -0.10 7.15 9.21
C TRP A 181 1.14 6.49 9.82
N ALA A 182 1.34 5.19 9.58
CA ALA A 182 2.48 4.45 10.10
C ALA A 182 3.80 4.99 9.56
N ASP A 183 3.91 5.28 8.26
CA ASP A 183 5.14 5.84 7.68
C ASP A 183 5.51 7.20 8.30
N GLN A 184 4.52 8.03 8.65
CA GLN A 184 4.75 9.32 9.29
C GLN A 184 5.29 9.13 10.70
N GLN A 185 4.74 8.18 11.46
CA GLN A 185 5.26 7.86 12.79
C GLN A 185 6.69 7.28 12.73
N ILE A 186 6.94 6.34 11.81
CA ILE A 186 8.24 5.70 11.61
C ILE A 186 9.29 6.77 11.26
N THR A 187 9.00 7.61 10.26
CA THR A 187 9.96 8.64 9.83
C THR A 187 10.13 9.74 10.87
N THR A 188 9.11 10.06 11.67
CA THR A 188 9.26 10.95 12.83
C THR A 188 10.20 10.38 13.88
N ARG A 189 10.12 9.08 14.18
CA ARG A 189 11.04 8.43 15.13
C ARG A 189 12.49 8.43 14.62
N LEU A 190 12.70 8.28 13.31
CA LEU A 190 14.03 8.23 12.70
C LEU A 190 14.67 9.61 12.50
N TYR A 191 13.85 10.61 12.14
CA TYR A 191 14.34 11.91 11.63
C TYR A 191 13.81 13.12 12.41
N GLY A 192 13.04 12.91 13.47
CA GLY A 192 12.41 13.96 14.28
C GLY A 192 11.19 14.63 13.65
N THR A 193 10.87 14.33 12.40
CA THR A 193 9.71 14.87 11.66
C THR A 193 9.25 13.88 10.59
N PRO A 194 7.97 13.90 10.17
CA PRO A 194 7.54 13.13 9.01
C PRO A 194 8.34 13.51 7.77
N VAL A 195 8.81 12.51 7.02
CA VAL A 195 9.45 12.75 5.71
C VAL A 195 8.37 13.13 4.69
N CYS A 196 8.50 14.31 4.12
CA CYS A 196 7.52 14.87 3.18
C CYS A 196 7.99 14.71 1.73
N THR A 197 7.11 14.16 0.88
CA THR A 197 7.30 14.04 -0.58
C THR A 197 6.35 14.93 -1.38
N ASP A 198 5.78 15.95 -0.75
CA ASP A 198 4.85 16.89 -1.39
C ASP A 198 5.55 17.85 -2.35
N LYS A 199 6.87 17.99 -2.20
CA LYS A 199 7.75 18.73 -3.11
C LYS A 199 8.59 17.76 -3.95
N PRO A 200 8.72 17.99 -5.27
CA PRO A 200 9.53 17.13 -6.11
C PRO A 200 11.02 17.34 -5.77
N SER A 201 11.85 16.34 -6.03
CA SER A 201 13.31 16.50 -5.97
C SER A 201 13.76 17.55 -7.01
N PRO A 202 14.77 18.38 -6.72
CA PRO A 202 15.39 19.23 -7.74
C PRO A 202 16.02 18.40 -8.88
N TYR A 203 16.29 17.11 -8.64
CA TYR A 203 16.83 16.17 -9.63
C TYR A 203 15.75 15.35 -10.35
N ALA A 204 14.47 15.67 -10.14
CA ALA A 204 13.39 14.95 -10.78
C ALA A 204 13.35 15.19 -12.30
N SER A 205 13.13 14.13 -13.06
CA SER A 205 13.00 14.20 -14.51
C SER A 205 11.73 14.94 -14.97
N ALA A 206 11.75 15.52 -16.16
CA ALA A 206 10.57 16.18 -16.76
C ALA A 206 9.34 15.26 -16.84
N ARG A 207 9.56 13.96 -17.12
CA ARG A 207 8.50 12.94 -17.15
C ARG A 207 7.82 12.79 -15.78
N TYR A 208 8.62 12.71 -14.72
CA TYR A 208 8.11 12.64 -13.35
C TYR A 208 7.34 13.91 -13.01
N LEU A 209 7.94 15.09 -13.26
CA LEU A 209 7.32 16.39 -12.96
C LEU A 209 5.96 16.57 -13.65
N LYS A 210 5.81 16.10 -14.90
CA LYS A 210 4.53 16.13 -15.62
C LYS A 210 3.43 15.34 -14.89
N LEU A 211 3.76 14.17 -14.34
CA LEU A 211 2.79 13.35 -13.58
C LEU A 211 2.57 13.93 -12.18
N PHE A 212 3.65 14.35 -11.52
CA PHE A 212 3.64 14.97 -10.20
C PHE A 212 2.76 16.23 -10.14
N ASN A 213 2.77 17.04 -11.20
CA ASN A 213 1.97 18.26 -11.31
C ASN A 213 0.59 18.02 -11.94
N SER A 214 0.19 16.77 -12.19
CA SER A 214 -1.09 16.46 -12.82
C SER A 214 -2.26 16.56 -11.83
N ARG A 215 -3.44 16.95 -12.33
CA ARG A 215 -4.69 16.96 -11.55
C ARG A 215 -5.02 15.61 -10.93
N LEU A 216 -4.71 14.52 -11.64
CA LEU A 216 -4.90 13.16 -11.14
C LEU A 216 -4.07 12.93 -9.87
N ARG A 217 -2.79 13.32 -9.87
CA ARG A 217 -1.93 13.21 -8.68
C ARG A 217 -2.48 14.06 -7.54
N THR A 218 -2.91 15.29 -7.80
CA THR A 218 -3.54 16.14 -6.76
C THR A 218 -4.74 15.47 -6.13
N GLN A 219 -5.63 14.85 -6.92
CA GLN A 219 -6.80 14.13 -6.40
C GLN A 219 -6.41 12.91 -5.56
N ILE A 220 -5.41 12.15 -5.99
CA ILE A 220 -4.89 10.98 -5.25
C ILE A 220 -4.31 11.42 -3.90
N VAL A 221 -3.41 12.41 -3.89
CA VAL A 221 -2.79 12.93 -2.65
C VAL A 221 -3.84 13.45 -1.68
N GLU A 222 -4.88 14.10 -2.18
CA GLU A 222 -5.95 14.65 -1.35
C GLU A 222 -6.83 13.54 -0.73
N VAL A 223 -7.07 12.44 -1.45
CA VAL A 223 -7.70 11.23 -0.88
C VAL A 223 -6.81 10.61 0.20
N GLN A 224 -5.51 10.45 -0.08
CA GLN A 224 -4.54 9.85 0.84
C GLN A 224 -4.39 10.68 2.12
N ARG A 225 -4.34 12.01 2.02
CA ARG A 225 -4.30 12.90 3.18
C ARG A 225 -5.53 12.71 4.07
N ARG A 226 -6.73 12.73 3.49
CA ARG A 226 -7.96 12.48 4.25
C ARG A 226 -7.99 11.09 4.91
N ALA A 227 -7.51 10.07 4.21
CA ALA A 227 -7.41 8.72 4.76
C ALA A 227 -6.47 8.69 5.98
N THR A 228 -5.30 9.30 5.84
CA THR A 228 -4.29 9.42 6.90
C THR A 228 -4.84 10.16 8.11
N ASP A 229 -5.46 11.33 7.89
CA ASP A 229 -6.01 12.17 8.96
C ASP A 229 -7.15 11.47 9.70
N SER A 230 -7.99 10.72 8.96
CA SER A 230 -9.08 9.92 9.53
C SER A 230 -8.56 8.83 10.45
N VAL A 231 -7.58 8.05 9.98
CA VAL A 231 -6.95 6.98 10.77
C VAL A 231 -6.26 7.56 11.99
N ALA A 232 -5.48 8.63 11.82
CA ALA A 232 -4.80 9.31 12.93
C ALA A 232 -5.79 9.77 14.00
N ARG A 233 -6.92 10.38 13.61
CA ARG A 233 -7.97 10.83 14.54
C ARG A 233 -8.63 9.67 15.28
N ILE A 234 -8.92 8.56 14.59
CA ILE A 234 -9.53 7.38 15.22
C ILE A 234 -8.55 6.74 16.21
N ILE A 235 -7.30 6.51 15.82
CA ILE A 235 -6.27 5.96 16.71
C ILE A 235 -6.06 6.86 17.93
N ALA A 236 -6.02 8.18 17.74
CA ALA A 236 -5.86 9.12 18.85
C ALA A 236 -7.05 9.13 19.82
N THR A 237 -8.25 8.78 19.36
CA THR A 237 -9.47 8.82 20.18
C THR A 237 -9.81 7.47 20.81
N GLU A 238 -9.75 6.40 20.03
CA GLU A 238 -10.20 5.05 20.41
C GLU A 238 -9.01 4.17 20.87
N GLY A 239 -7.78 4.57 20.57
CA GLY A 239 -6.58 3.79 20.82
C GLY A 239 -6.22 2.85 19.66
N LEU A 240 -4.94 2.49 19.58
CA LEU A 240 -4.39 1.64 18.52
C LEU A 240 -4.97 0.23 18.53
N ASP A 241 -5.13 -0.38 19.72
CA ASP A 241 -5.68 -1.73 19.85
C ASP A 241 -7.13 -1.81 19.37
N ALA A 242 -7.95 -0.80 19.70
CA ALA A 242 -9.32 -0.72 19.21
C ALA A 242 -9.36 -0.55 17.69
N PHE A 243 -8.49 0.31 17.14
CA PHE A 243 -8.36 0.50 15.70
C PHE A 243 -7.98 -0.82 14.98
N ASN A 244 -7.00 -1.55 15.50
CA ASN A 244 -6.46 -2.77 14.89
C ASN A 244 -7.48 -3.92 14.77
N ARG A 245 -8.63 -3.84 15.43
CA ARG A 245 -9.73 -4.80 15.20
C ARG A 245 -10.26 -4.78 13.76
N VAL A 246 -10.01 -3.71 12.99
CA VAL A 246 -10.41 -3.62 11.57
C VAL A 246 -9.86 -4.75 10.71
N TRP A 247 -8.69 -5.28 11.05
CA TRP A 247 -8.02 -6.31 10.25
C TRP A 247 -8.75 -7.65 10.29
N THR A 248 -9.49 -7.92 11.36
CA THR A 248 -10.26 -9.17 11.55
C THR A 248 -11.77 -8.96 11.61
N THR A 249 -12.24 -7.71 11.62
CA THR A 249 -13.66 -7.36 11.76
C THR A 249 -14.15 -6.52 10.56
N PRO A 250 -14.69 -7.15 9.49
CA PRO A 250 -15.10 -6.45 8.26
C PRO A 250 -16.12 -5.32 8.47
N THR A 251 -16.94 -5.39 9.53
CA THR A 251 -17.93 -4.35 9.83
C THR A 251 -17.31 -3.04 10.32
N LEU A 252 -16.04 -3.04 10.73
CA LEU A 252 -15.28 -1.85 11.12
C LEU A 252 -14.62 -1.13 9.93
N VAL A 253 -14.54 -1.77 8.76
CA VAL A 253 -14.05 -1.14 7.53
C VAL A 253 -15.03 -0.03 7.12
N PRO A 254 -14.53 1.18 6.78
CA PRO A 254 -15.39 2.31 6.48
C PRO A 254 -16.26 2.01 5.26
N LEU A 255 -17.49 2.54 5.29
CA LEU A 255 -18.27 2.69 4.07
C LEU A 255 -17.67 3.80 3.22
N LYS A 256 -17.84 3.72 1.90
CA LYS A 256 -17.50 4.80 0.96
C LYS A 256 -18.23 6.11 1.28
N SER A 257 -19.40 6.05 1.91
CA SER A 257 -20.12 7.24 2.38
C SER A 257 -19.52 7.85 3.65
N GLU A 258 -18.71 7.10 4.39
CA GLU A 258 -18.08 7.54 5.64
C GLU A 258 -16.68 8.14 5.42
N THR A 259 -16.04 7.90 4.26
CA THR A 259 -14.67 8.38 3.97
C THR A 259 -14.54 9.90 3.84
N SER A 260 -15.66 10.62 3.75
CA SER A 260 -15.73 12.09 3.80
C SER A 260 -16.10 12.63 5.18
N THR A 261 -16.45 11.76 6.13
CA THR A 261 -16.95 12.11 7.47
C THR A 261 -16.35 11.16 8.52
N PRO A 262 -15.10 11.42 8.96
CA PRO A 262 -14.34 10.53 9.84
C PRO A 262 -15.10 10.19 11.14
N GLU A 263 -15.95 11.09 11.62
CA GLU A 263 -16.78 10.92 12.81
C GLU A 263 -17.83 9.80 12.64
N LEU A 264 -18.36 9.61 11.43
CA LEU A 264 -19.28 8.51 11.14
C LEU A 264 -18.53 7.18 11.17
N TRP A 265 -17.34 7.12 10.57
CA TRP A 265 -16.49 5.93 10.63
C TRP A 265 -16.11 5.59 12.08
N ARG A 266 -15.65 6.59 12.85
CA ARG A 266 -15.26 6.43 14.26
C ARG A 266 -16.33 5.77 15.12
N ARG A 267 -17.62 6.06 14.90
CA ARG A 267 -18.74 5.47 15.67
C ARG A 267 -18.76 3.93 15.62
N ARG A 268 -18.15 3.31 14.61
CA ARG A 268 -18.03 1.85 14.50
C ARG A 268 -17.15 1.22 15.59
N PHE A 269 -16.22 1.99 16.15
CA PHE A 269 -15.26 1.52 17.17
C PHE A 269 -15.78 1.64 18.61
N GLY A 270 -16.83 2.43 18.83
CA GLY A 270 -17.43 2.60 20.15
C GLY A 270 -18.10 1.32 20.68
N PRO A 271 -18.39 1.26 22.00
CA PRO A 271 -19.08 0.13 22.61
C PRO A 271 -20.40 -0.11 21.86
N HIS A 272 -20.58 -1.34 21.36
CA HIS A 272 -21.89 -1.75 20.87
C HIS A 272 -22.87 -1.67 22.03
N PRO A 273 -24.05 -1.04 21.86
CA PRO A 273 -25.10 -1.21 22.86
C PRO A 273 -25.34 -2.71 23.01
N ALA A 274 -25.21 -3.21 24.23
CA ALA A 274 -25.54 -4.59 24.55
C ALA A 274 -26.99 -4.82 24.09
N GLY A 275 -27.15 -5.69 23.10
CA GLY A 275 -28.45 -6.22 22.70
C GLY A 275 -28.93 -7.26 23.69
#